data_AF-A0A4Q2R920-F1
#
_entry.id   AF-A0A4Q2R920-F1
#
_cell.length_a   1.000
_cell.length_b   1.000
_cell.length_c   1.000
_cell.angle_alpha   90.00
_cell.angle_beta   90.00
_cell.angle_gamma   90.00
#
_symmetry.space_group_name_H-M   'P 1'
#
loop_
_entity.id
_entity.type
_entity.pdbx_description
1 polymer ?
#
loop_
_entity_poly.entity_id
_entity_poly.type
_entity_poly.pdbx_seq_one_letter_code
_entity_poly.pdbx_strand_id
1 'polypeptide(L)'
;MEQPGPAAQHDKVLIVDFGSQVTQLIARRVREAGVYCEIVPFDKAEAALAALNPRAVILSGGPASITDEGSPRAAPAIFASRLPVLGICYGQQAMAHALGGVVEGGHHREFGRADVEVSARSPLTDGLWEPGARHPVWMSHGDRITVLPDGFHVVAASENAPYAVIADEARHYYGLMFHPEVVHTPDGARLIENFLFRVAGVKADWTMAAFREEAIAAIREQVGSAKVVCGLSGGVDSAVAAVLIHEAIGDQLTCVFVDHGLLRAGEASEVVGLFRDHYNIPLVHADVSDMFLGALAGVTDPEAKRKTIGRLFIDVFDAEAKKLGGADFLAQGTLYPDVIESVSATGGPAVTIKSHHNVGGLPERMKMKLVEPLRALFKDEVRVLGRTLGLPPAFVGRHPFPGPGLAIRCPGEVTQEKLDILRKADAIYLEEIRRAGLYDTIWQAFAVLLPVRTVGVMGDGRTYDQVCALRAVTSTDGMTADFFPFDMTFLGRTATRIINEVRGINRVVYDVTSKPPGTIEWE
;
A
#
# COMPACT_ATOMS: atom_id res chain seq x y z
N MET A 1 -14.66 2.19 25.34
CA MET A 1 -15.55 2.11 24.17
C MET A 1 -14.77 2.69 23.01
N GLU A 2 -14.27 1.86 22.11
CA GLU A 2 -13.80 2.36 20.81
C GLU A 2 -15.01 2.96 20.08
N GLN A 3 -14.88 4.22 19.66
CA GLN A 3 -15.96 4.96 18.99
C GLN A 3 -16.14 4.43 17.56
N PRO A 4 -17.38 4.42 17.02
CA PRO A 4 -17.61 4.01 15.65
C PRO A 4 -16.93 4.99 14.71
N GLY A 5 -16.00 4.49 13.89
CA GLY A 5 -15.32 5.28 12.88
C GLY A 5 -16.25 5.80 11.77
N PRO A 6 -15.70 6.52 10.77
CA PRO A 6 -16.42 7.05 9.60
C PRO A 6 -17.45 6.08 9.00
N ALA A 7 -17.15 4.78 9.05
CA ALA A 7 -17.95 3.67 8.54
C ALA A 7 -19.43 3.59 8.96
N ALA A 8 -19.92 4.29 10.00
CA ALA A 8 -21.27 4.05 10.53
C ALA A 8 -22.43 4.25 9.52
N GLN A 9 -22.24 5.01 8.45
CA GLN A 9 -23.29 5.36 7.48
C GLN A 9 -23.24 4.58 6.16
N HIS A 10 -22.19 3.80 5.92
CA HIS A 10 -21.97 3.08 4.67
C HIS A 10 -22.51 1.66 4.69
N ASP A 11 -22.94 1.16 3.53
CA ASP A 11 -23.02 -0.30 3.34
C ASP A 11 -21.61 -0.91 3.42
N LYS A 12 -21.49 -2.05 4.10
CA LYS A 12 -20.17 -2.65 4.42
C LYS A 12 -20.07 -4.08 3.96
N VAL A 13 -18.85 -4.48 3.62
CA VAL A 13 -18.49 -5.88 3.34
C VAL A 13 -17.48 -6.35 4.36
N LEU A 14 -17.73 -7.51 4.95
CA LEU A 14 -16.76 -8.17 5.83
C LEU A 14 -15.91 -9.13 5.00
N ILE A 15 -14.58 -8.98 5.06
CA ILE A 15 -13.63 -9.90 4.45
C ILE A 15 -13.00 -10.73 5.57
N VAL A 16 -13.21 -12.04 5.53
CA VAL A 16 -12.66 -12.98 6.49
C VAL A 16 -11.36 -13.56 5.94
N ASP A 17 -10.25 -13.26 6.61
CA ASP A 17 -8.91 -13.67 6.22
C ASP A 17 -8.53 -15.03 6.81
N PHE A 18 -8.31 -15.99 5.91
CA PHE A 18 -7.77 -17.33 6.20
C PHE A 18 -6.25 -17.42 6.01
N GLY A 19 -5.57 -16.27 5.85
CA GLY A 19 -4.10 -16.17 5.80
C GLY A 19 -3.53 -16.12 4.39
N SER A 20 -4.31 -15.70 3.38
CA SER A 20 -3.80 -15.53 2.02
C SER A 20 -2.88 -14.32 1.92
N GLN A 21 -1.78 -14.47 1.17
CA GLN A 21 -0.86 -13.37 0.87
C GLN A 21 -1.51 -12.24 0.06
N VAL A 22 -2.64 -12.52 -0.61
CA VAL A 22 -3.35 -11.59 -1.49
C VAL A 22 -4.69 -11.11 -0.91
N THR A 23 -5.03 -11.39 0.36
CA THR A 23 -6.30 -10.94 0.96
C THR A 23 -6.50 -9.42 0.87
N GLN A 24 -5.43 -8.64 1.01
CA GLN A 24 -5.51 -7.19 0.86
C GLN A 24 -5.94 -6.74 -0.55
N LEU A 25 -5.67 -7.54 -1.59
CA LEU A 25 -6.13 -7.24 -2.94
C LEU A 25 -7.65 -7.39 -3.07
N ILE A 26 -8.28 -8.33 -2.34
CA ILE A 26 -9.75 -8.44 -2.28
C ILE A 26 -10.33 -7.13 -1.75
N ALA A 27 -9.82 -6.64 -0.61
CA ALA A 27 -10.26 -5.37 -0.05
C ALA A 27 -10.07 -4.21 -1.03
N ARG A 28 -8.92 -4.14 -1.71
CA ARG A 28 -8.70 -3.12 -2.76
C ARG A 28 -9.74 -3.20 -3.86
N ARG A 29 -10.07 -4.38 -4.39
CA ARG A 29 -11.13 -4.50 -5.43
C ARG A 29 -12.50 -4.04 -4.94
N VAL A 30 -12.85 -4.34 -3.68
CA VAL A 30 -14.10 -3.86 -3.08
C VAL A 30 -14.10 -2.33 -2.95
N ARG A 31 -12.98 -1.75 -2.54
CA ARG A 31 -12.81 -0.29 -2.39
C ARG A 31 -12.78 0.44 -3.74
N GLU A 32 -12.14 -0.12 -4.76
CA GLU A 32 -12.14 0.37 -6.14
C GLU A 32 -13.57 0.44 -6.71
N ALA A 33 -14.44 -0.49 -6.32
CA ALA A 33 -15.86 -0.49 -6.65
C ALA A 33 -16.68 0.56 -5.86
N GLY A 34 -16.06 1.31 -4.94
CA GLY A 34 -16.73 2.34 -4.14
C GLY A 34 -17.52 1.79 -2.96
N VAL A 35 -17.10 0.65 -2.38
CA VAL A 35 -17.76 0.00 -1.24
C VAL A 35 -16.82 -0.07 -0.03
N TYR A 36 -17.33 0.22 1.17
CA TYR A 36 -16.55 0.07 2.40
C TYR A 36 -16.36 -1.41 2.78
N CYS A 37 -15.16 -1.80 3.19
CA CYS A 37 -14.89 -3.15 3.66
C CYS A 37 -13.85 -3.24 4.79
N GLU A 38 -13.98 -4.22 5.66
CA GLU A 38 -12.99 -4.53 6.69
C GLU A 38 -12.48 -5.97 6.55
N ILE A 39 -11.16 -6.15 6.63
CA ILE A 39 -10.49 -7.44 6.75
C ILE A 39 -10.37 -7.80 8.23
N VAL A 40 -10.84 -8.99 8.59
CA VAL A 40 -10.65 -9.57 9.92
C VAL A 40 -10.11 -10.99 9.83
N PRO A 41 -9.24 -11.41 10.75
CA PRO A 41 -8.88 -12.81 10.91
C PRO A 41 -10.11 -13.73 11.12
N PHE A 42 -10.04 -14.97 10.64
CA PHE A 42 -11.13 -15.95 10.73
C PHE A 42 -11.65 -16.20 12.16
N ASP A 43 -10.77 -16.16 13.16
CA ASP A 43 -11.09 -16.38 14.57
C ASP A 43 -11.86 -15.22 15.21
N LYS A 44 -11.83 -14.03 14.59
CA LYS A 44 -12.58 -12.83 15.00
C LYS A 44 -13.83 -12.59 14.17
N ALA A 45 -14.12 -13.44 13.18
CA ALA A 45 -15.18 -13.22 12.21
C ALA A 45 -16.57 -13.07 12.85
N GLU A 46 -16.89 -13.86 13.89
CA GLU A 46 -18.18 -13.78 14.58
C GLU A 46 -18.37 -12.44 15.31
N ALA A 47 -17.36 -12.00 16.06
CA ALA A 47 -17.40 -10.72 16.75
C ALA A 47 -17.48 -9.55 15.76
N ALA A 48 -16.71 -9.63 14.67
CA ALA A 48 -16.73 -8.62 13.62
C ALA A 48 -18.07 -8.55 12.88
N LEU A 49 -18.69 -9.70 12.60
CA LEU A 49 -20.01 -9.77 11.97
C LEU A 49 -21.06 -9.03 12.80
N ALA A 50 -21.05 -9.24 14.13
CA ALA A 50 -21.96 -8.58 15.05
C ALA A 50 -21.70 -7.07 15.18
N ALA A 51 -20.42 -6.65 15.23
CA ALA A 51 -20.04 -5.26 15.40
C ALA A 51 -20.20 -4.42 14.12
N LEU A 52 -19.82 -4.98 12.97
CA LEU A 52 -19.79 -4.28 11.69
C LEU A 52 -21.17 -4.16 11.06
N ASN A 53 -22.03 -5.17 11.28
CA ASN A 53 -23.34 -5.34 10.63
C ASN A 53 -23.25 -5.22 9.09
N PRO A 54 -22.47 -6.09 8.42
CA PRO A 54 -22.23 -5.98 6.98
C PRO A 54 -23.43 -6.42 6.14
N ARG A 55 -23.42 -6.04 4.87
CA ARG A 55 -24.39 -6.44 3.84
C ARG A 55 -23.98 -7.73 3.12
N ALA A 56 -22.68 -8.06 3.13
CA ALA A 56 -22.14 -9.27 2.52
C ALA A 56 -20.83 -9.70 3.20
N VAL A 57 -20.46 -10.97 3.00
CA VAL A 57 -19.22 -11.55 3.50
C VAL A 57 -18.40 -12.12 2.35
N ILE A 58 -17.09 -11.87 2.34
CA ILE A 58 -16.14 -12.52 1.44
C ILE A 58 -15.18 -13.37 2.28
N LEU A 59 -15.05 -14.65 1.95
CA LEU A 59 -14.13 -15.60 2.58
C LEU A 59 -12.88 -15.69 1.69
N SER A 60 -11.72 -15.27 2.20
CA SER A 60 -10.48 -15.24 1.42
C SER A 60 -9.93 -16.64 1.13
N GLY A 61 -8.90 -16.70 0.28
CA GLY A 61 -8.02 -17.86 0.20
C GLY A 61 -7.17 -18.04 1.48
N GLY A 62 -6.39 -19.10 1.51
CA GLY A 62 -5.47 -19.41 2.60
C GLY A 62 -4.55 -20.57 2.22
N PRO A 63 -3.38 -20.71 2.88
CA PRO A 63 -2.40 -21.75 2.57
C PRO A 63 -2.72 -23.11 3.22
N ALA A 64 -3.65 -23.15 4.18
CA ALA A 64 -3.99 -24.36 4.92
C ALA A 64 -4.75 -25.37 4.04
N SER A 65 -4.73 -26.65 4.44
CA SER A 65 -5.69 -27.64 3.96
C SER A 65 -6.92 -27.62 4.86
N ILE A 66 -8.12 -27.73 4.28
CA ILE A 66 -9.37 -27.81 5.07
C ILE A 66 -9.50 -29.18 5.75
N THR A 67 -8.70 -30.17 5.33
CA THR A 67 -8.69 -31.52 5.91
C THR A 67 -7.79 -31.63 7.14
N ASP A 68 -6.88 -30.68 7.34
CA ASP A 68 -5.98 -30.67 8.49
C ASP A 68 -6.73 -30.35 9.79
N GLU A 69 -6.32 -31.00 10.88
CA GLU A 69 -6.82 -30.72 12.22
C GLU A 69 -6.41 -29.30 12.67
N GLY A 70 -7.33 -28.55 13.25
CA GLY A 70 -7.09 -27.17 13.68
C GLY A 70 -6.95 -26.16 12.54
N SER A 71 -7.20 -26.56 11.29
CA SER A 71 -7.20 -25.63 10.15
C SER A 71 -8.27 -24.54 10.30
N PRO A 72 -8.02 -23.33 9.76
CA PRO A 72 -8.95 -22.22 9.84
C PRO A 72 -10.37 -22.56 9.34
N ARG A 73 -11.41 -22.19 10.10
CA ARG A 73 -12.81 -22.50 9.74
C ARG A 73 -13.64 -21.23 9.62
N ALA A 74 -14.60 -21.23 8.68
CA ALA A 74 -15.59 -20.18 8.61
C ALA A 74 -16.51 -20.25 9.83
N ALA A 75 -16.70 -19.12 10.51
CA ALA A 75 -17.55 -19.05 11.69
C ALA A 75 -19.02 -19.42 11.34
N PRO A 76 -19.67 -20.34 12.08
CA PRO A 76 -21.06 -20.74 11.79
C PRO A 76 -22.05 -19.57 11.75
N ALA A 77 -21.79 -18.52 12.53
CA ALA A 77 -22.56 -17.28 12.56
C ALA A 77 -22.69 -16.61 11.18
N ILE A 78 -21.69 -16.75 10.30
CA ILE A 78 -21.71 -16.23 8.93
C ILE A 78 -22.88 -16.84 8.16
N PHE A 79 -23.03 -18.16 8.17
CA PHE A 79 -24.10 -18.84 7.43
C PHE A 79 -25.46 -18.70 8.12
N ALA A 80 -25.48 -18.57 9.45
CA ALA A 80 -26.70 -18.30 10.21
C ALA A 80 -27.29 -16.91 9.90
N SER A 81 -26.44 -15.93 9.55
CA SER A 81 -26.86 -14.57 9.20
C SER A 81 -27.69 -14.48 7.90
N ARG A 82 -27.55 -15.47 7.00
CA ARG A 82 -28.15 -15.48 5.66
C ARG A 82 -27.75 -14.30 4.77
N LEU A 83 -26.65 -13.63 5.10
CA LEU A 83 -26.05 -12.63 4.22
C LEU A 83 -25.42 -13.31 2.99
N PRO A 84 -25.41 -12.66 1.82
CA PRO A 84 -24.65 -13.13 0.67
C PRO A 84 -23.19 -13.42 1.01
N VAL A 85 -22.65 -14.54 0.49
CA VAL A 85 -21.28 -15.00 0.76
C VAL A 85 -20.55 -15.31 -0.54
N LEU A 86 -19.33 -14.78 -0.70
CA LEU A 86 -18.40 -15.17 -1.75
C LEU A 86 -17.19 -15.88 -1.14
N GLY A 87 -16.96 -17.13 -1.48
CA GLY A 87 -15.77 -17.89 -1.09
C GLY A 87 -14.72 -17.94 -2.20
N ILE A 88 -13.47 -17.59 -1.88
CA ILE A 88 -12.35 -17.58 -2.83
C ILE A 88 -11.33 -18.65 -2.42
N CYS A 89 -11.02 -19.58 -3.30
CA CYS A 89 -10.11 -20.71 -3.09
C CYS A 89 -10.41 -21.45 -1.77
N TYR A 90 -9.57 -21.31 -0.75
CA TYR A 90 -9.82 -21.86 0.59
C TYR A 90 -11.17 -21.43 1.17
N GLY A 91 -11.60 -20.20 0.93
CA GLY A 91 -12.91 -19.69 1.36
C GLY A 91 -14.07 -20.46 0.73
N GLN A 92 -13.96 -20.87 -0.55
CA GLN A 92 -14.93 -21.77 -1.18
C GLN A 92 -14.95 -23.13 -0.48
N GLN A 93 -13.78 -23.69 -0.17
CA GLN A 93 -13.67 -24.99 0.51
C GLN A 93 -14.22 -24.94 1.94
N ALA A 94 -13.89 -23.89 2.70
CA ALA A 94 -14.38 -23.66 4.05
C ALA A 94 -15.91 -23.51 4.07
N MET A 95 -16.47 -22.79 3.10
CA MET A 95 -17.92 -22.69 2.90
C MET A 95 -18.54 -24.04 2.59
N ALA A 96 -17.98 -24.78 1.63
CA ALA A 96 -18.52 -26.08 1.25
C ALA A 96 -18.50 -27.07 2.41
N HIS A 97 -17.37 -27.16 3.12
CA HIS A 97 -17.22 -28.01 4.31
C HIS A 97 -18.21 -27.64 5.41
N ALA A 98 -18.38 -26.34 5.71
CA ALA A 98 -19.32 -25.89 6.74
C ALA A 98 -20.79 -26.19 6.41
N LEU A 99 -21.12 -26.35 5.14
CA LEU A 99 -22.47 -26.61 4.65
C LEU A 99 -22.71 -28.10 4.31
N GLY A 100 -21.79 -29.00 4.69
CA GLY A 100 -21.95 -30.45 4.54
C GLY A 100 -21.44 -31.04 3.23
N GLY A 101 -20.73 -30.25 2.41
CA GLY A 101 -19.96 -30.78 1.28
C GLY A 101 -18.70 -31.53 1.74
N VAL A 102 -18.08 -32.26 0.80
CA VAL A 102 -16.84 -33.02 1.06
C VAL A 102 -15.69 -32.36 0.32
N VAL A 103 -14.58 -32.14 1.03
CA VAL A 103 -13.32 -31.64 0.47
C VAL A 103 -12.23 -32.65 0.73
N GLU A 104 -11.49 -33.00 -0.32
CA GLU A 104 -10.42 -33.99 -0.26
C GLU A 104 -9.09 -33.35 -0.68
N GLY A 105 -8.02 -33.74 0.03
CA GLY A 105 -6.65 -33.41 -0.31
C GLY A 105 -5.97 -34.51 -1.14
N GLY A 106 -4.71 -34.28 -1.53
CA GLY A 106 -3.89 -35.29 -2.22
C GLY A 106 -4.14 -35.42 -3.73
N HIS A 107 -4.88 -34.49 -4.34
CA HIS A 107 -5.04 -34.40 -5.78
C HIS A 107 -3.89 -33.63 -6.45
N HIS A 108 -3.86 -33.62 -7.79
CA HIS A 108 -2.94 -32.78 -8.55
C HIS A 108 -3.17 -31.32 -8.18
N ARG A 109 -2.12 -30.66 -7.68
CA ARG A 109 -2.17 -29.24 -7.33
C ARG A 109 -2.17 -28.41 -8.60
N GLU A 110 -3.08 -27.44 -8.69
CA GLU A 110 -3.17 -26.52 -9.81
C GLU A 110 -2.72 -25.13 -9.35
N PHE A 111 -1.57 -24.70 -9.85
CA PHE A 111 -0.98 -23.39 -9.57
C PHE A 111 -0.71 -22.67 -10.88
N GLY A 112 -1.23 -21.45 -11.01
CA GLY A 112 -0.98 -20.59 -12.16
C GLY A 112 -2.18 -20.44 -13.08
N ARG A 113 -1.90 -20.15 -14.36
CA ARG A 113 -2.95 -19.89 -15.36
C ARG A 113 -3.67 -21.17 -15.72
N ALA A 114 -5.00 -21.12 -15.69
CA ALA A 114 -5.89 -22.15 -16.22
C ALA A 114 -7.03 -21.47 -16.98
N ASP A 115 -7.71 -22.23 -17.84
CA ASP A 115 -8.98 -21.79 -18.45
C ASP A 115 -10.15 -22.48 -17.75
N VAL A 116 -11.17 -21.71 -17.41
CA VAL A 116 -12.45 -22.24 -16.96
C VAL A 116 -13.46 -22.18 -18.11
N GLU A 117 -14.18 -23.27 -18.32
CA GLU A 117 -15.30 -23.37 -19.27
C GLU A 117 -16.61 -23.14 -18.52
N VAL A 118 -17.41 -22.19 -19.01
CA VAL A 118 -18.68 -21.81 -18.40
C VAL A 118 -19.77 -22.77 -18.87
N SER A 119 -20.47 -23.39 -17.93
CA SER A 119 -21.53 -24.38 -18.22
C SER A 119 -22.94 -23.84 -17.96
N ALA A 120 -23.07 -22.85 -17.07
CA ALA A 120 -24.36 -22.26 -16.72
C ALA A 120 -24.27 -20.74 -16.58
N ARG A 121 -25.44 -20.08 -16.70
CA ARG A 121 -25.58 -18.65 -16.40
C ARG A 121 -25.74 -18.45 -14.90
N SER A 122 -25.13 -17.40 -14.37
CA SER A 122 -25.24 -17.02 -12.96
C SER A 122 -25.19 -15.49 -12.83
N PRO A 123 -25.87 -14.86 -11.85
CA PRO A 123 -25.73 -13.45 -11.54
C PRO A 123 -24.28 -13.01 -11.30
N LEU A 124 -23.43 -13.92 -10.78
CA LEU A 124 -22.01 -13.64 -10.57
C LEU A 124 -21.26 -13.39 -11.89
N THR A 125 -21.63 -14.10 -12.95
CA THR A 125 -20.95 -14.05 -14.27
C THR A 125 -21.73 -13.24 -15.31
N ASP A 126 -22.85 -12.63 -14.91
CA ASP A 126 -23.77 -11.93 -15.80
C ASP A 126 -23.11 -10.76 -16.55
N GLY A 127 -23.31 -10.71 -17.86
CA GLY A 127 -22.68 -9.74 -18.76
C GLY A 127 -21.16 -9.89 -18.94
N LEU A 128 -20.58 -10.97 -18.41
CA LEU A 128 -19.15 -11.28 -18.51
C LEU A 128 -18.94 -12.57 -19.30
N TRP A 129 -19.52 -13.66 -18.82
CA TRP A 129 -19.21 -15.01 -19.30
C TRP A 129 -20.49 -15.70 -19.78
N GLU A 130 -20.47 -16.21 -21.00
CA GLU A 130 -21.57 -16.96 -21.60
C GLU A 130 -21.27 -18.47 -21.57
N PRO A 131 -22.30 -19.33 -21.45
CA PRO A 131 -22.11 -20.78 -21.56
C PRO A 131 -21.39 -21.20 -22.84
N GLY A 132 -20.41 -22.08 -22.71
CA GLY A 132 -19.51 -22.55 -23.79
C GLY A 132 -18.28 -21.66 -24.01
N ALA A 133 -18.18 -20.51 -23.36
CA ALA A 133 -16.98 -19.69 -23.40
C ALA A 133 -15.90 -20.20 -22.43
N ARG A 134 -14.63 -19.93 -22.76
CA ARG A 134 -13.47 -20.19 -21.91
C ARG A 134 -12.83 -18.89 -21.47
N HIS A 135 -12.51 -18.78 -20.19
CA HIS A 135 -11.90 -17.58 -19.61
C HIS A 135 -10.63 -17.93 -18.85
N PRO A 136 -9.55 -17.15 -19.03
CA PRO A 136 -8.32 -17.36 -18.28
C PRO A 136 -8.48 -16.87 -16.85
N VAL A 137 -8.03 -17.70 -15.90
CA VAL A 137 -8.07 -17.43 -14.46
C VAL A 137 -6.76 -17.83 -13.79
N TRP A 138 -6.55 -17.35 -12.56
CA TRP A 138 -5.40 -17.72 -11.74
C TRP A 138 -5.78 -18.70 -10.62
N MET A 139 -5.45 -19.98 -10.82
CA MET A 139 -5.66 -21.06 -9.85
C MET A 139 -4.52 -21.10 -8.83
N SER A 140 -4.86 -21.41 -7.58
CA SER A 140 -3.85 -21.66 -6.54
C SER A 140 -4.43 -22.56 -5.44
N HIS A 141 -4.64 -23.83 -5.75
CA HIS A 141 -5.22 -24.78 -4.79
C HIS A 141 -4.54 -26.15 -4.82
N GLY A 142 -4.53 -26.81 -3.65
CA GLY A 142 -4.16 -28.21 -3.51
C GLY A 142 -5.39 -29.11 -3.34
N ASP A 143 -6.25 -28.75 -2.39
CA ASP A 143 -7.48 -29.47 -2.12
C ASP A 143 -8.57 -29.11 -3.14
N ARG A 144 -9.60 -29.96 -3.23
CA ARG A 144 -10.80 -29.66 -4.02
C ARG A 144 -12.04 -30.23 -3.38
N ILE A 145 -13.17 -29.60 -3.66
CA ILE A 145 -14.47 -30.18 -3.32
C ILE A 145 -14.67 -31.45 -4.17
N THR A 146 -15.18 -32.52 -3.57
CA THR A 146 -15.57 -33.75 -4.28
C THR A 146 -17.08 -33.93 -4.28
N VAL A 147 -17.75 -33.49 -3.22
CA VAL A 147 -19.22 -33.46 -3.09
C VAL A 147 -19.68 -32.06 -2.77
N LEU A 148 -20.55 -31.50 -3.62
CA LEU A 148 -21.16 -30.19 -3.39
C LEU A 148 -22.14 -30.24 -2.21
N PRO A 149 -22.24 -29.16 -1.42
CA PRO A 149 -23.33 -29.01 -0.45
C PRO A 149 -24.68 -28.94 -1.16
N ASP A 150 -25.73 -29.39 -0.49
CA ASP A 150 -27.11 -29.30 -1.01
C ASP A 150 -27.46 -27.87 -1.41
N GLY A 151 -28.10 -27.71 -2.57
CA GLY A 151 -28.51 -26.42 -3.13
C GLY A 151 -27.50 -25.75 -4.07
N PHE A 152 -26.24 -26.20 -4.07
CA PHE A 152 -25.24 -25.70 -5.01
C PHE A 152 -25.32 -26.38 -6.37
N HIS A 153 -25.00 -25.63 -7.41
CA HIS A 153 -24.76 -26.14 -8.76
C HIS A 153 -23.46 -25.55 -9.34
N VAL A 154 -22.96 -26.16 -10.41
CA VAL A 154 -21.72 -25.75 -11.08
C VAL A 154 -22.04 -24.71 -12.16
N VAL A 155 -21.31 -23.60 -12.15
CA VAL A 155 -21.41 -22.52 -13.13
C VAL A 155 -20.26 -22.59 -14.15
N ALA A 156 -19.07 -22.98 -13.70
CA ALA A 156 -17.91 -23.18 -14.56
C ALA A 156 -16.95 -24.24 -13.98
N ALA A 157 -16.18 -24.88 -14.85
CA ALA A 157 -15.23 -25.93 -14.49
C ALA A 157 -13.90 -25.78 -15.25
N SER A 158 -12.80 -26.28 -14.68
CA SER A 158 -11.54 -26.54 -15.40
C SER A 158 -11.26 -28.05 -15.43
N GLU A 159 -10.23 -28.46 -16.16
CA GLU A 159 -9.79 -29.87 -16.23
C GLU A 159 -9.48 -30.46 -14.85
N ASN A 160 -8.86 -29.68 -13.96
CA ASN A 160 -8.46 -30.13 -12.62
C ASN A 160 -9.39 -29.64 -11.49
N ALA A 161 -10.26 -28.67 -11.76
CA ALA A 161 -11.23 -28.11 -10.82
C ALA A 161 -12.66 -28.21 -11.40
N PRO A 162 -13.36 -29.36 -11.21
CA PRO A 162 -14.74 -29.54 -11.71
C PRO A 162 -15.75 -28.57 -11.07
N TYR A 163 -15.37 -27.96 -9.95
CA TYR A 163 -16.17 -26.99 -9.19
C TYR A 163 -15.47 -25.63 -9.18
N ALA A 164 -15.00 -25.17 -10.34
CA ALA A 164 -14.23 -23.93 -10.45
C ALA A 164 -15.07 -22.69 -10.09
N VAL A 165 -16.35 -22.69 -10.45
CA VAL A 165 -17.35 -21.74 -9.95
C VAL A 165 -18.58 -22.51 -9.51
N ILE A 166 -19.00 -22.30 -8.27
CA ILE A 166 -20.20 -22.89 -7.69
C ILE A 166 -21.17 -21.81 -7.21
N ALA A 167 -22.46 -22.07 -7.29
CA ALA A 167 -23.49 -21.12 -6.87
C ALA A 167 -24.68 -21.81 -6.20
N ASP A 168 -25.14 -21.23 -5.11
CA ASP A 168 -26.48 -21.37 -4.57
C ASP A 168 -27.20 -20.03 -4.70
N GLU A 169 -28.00 -19.91 -5.75
CA GLU A 169 -28.71 -18.69 -6.10
C GLU A 169 -29.83 -18.35 -5.09
N ALA A 170 -30.34 -19.34 -4.36
CA ALA A 170 -31.42 -19.11 -3.39
C ALA A 170 -30.89 -18.49 -2.09
N ARG A 171 -29.68 -18.88 -1.67
CA ARG A 171 -28.98 -18.34 -0.49
C ARG A 171 -28.01 -17.22 -0.83
N HIS A 172 -27.77 -16.95 -2.11
CA HIS A 172 -26.75 -16.01 -2.60
C HIS A 172 -25.34 -16.38 -2.15
N TYR A 173 -25.00 -17.67 -2.20
CA TYR A 173 -23.68 -18.19 -1.84
C TYR A 173 -22.92 -18.60 -3.10
N TYR A 174 -21.72 -18.06 -3.28
CA TYR A 174 -20.90 -18.28 -4.47
C TYR A 174 -19.50 -18.70 -4.08
N GLY A 175 -18.90 -19.59 -4.86
CA GLY A 175 -17.52 -20.04 -4.67
C GLY A 175 -16.72 -19.92 -5.96
N LEU A 176 -15.47 -19.48 -5.84
CA LEU A 176 -14.47 -19.43 -6.91
C LEU A 176 -13.21 -20.21 -6.49
N MET A 177 -12.75 -21.18 -7.28
CA MET A 177 -11.49 -21.91 -7.01
C MET A 177 -10.24 -21.18 -7.54
N PHE A 178 -10.42 -19.99 -8.10
CA PHE A 178 -9.37 -19.10 -8.57
C PHE A 178 -9.45 -17.75 -7.84
N HIS A 179 -8.42 -16.93 -8.03
CA HIS A 179 -8.30 -15.62 -7.40
C HIS A 179 -8.81 -14.51 -8.34
N PRO A 180 -10.03 -13.96 -8.14
CA PRO A 180 -10.52 -12.82 -8.92
C PRO A 180 -9.81 -11.49 -8.58
N GLU A 181 -9.13 -11.40 -7.44
CA GLU A 181 -8.47 -10.19 -6.96
C GLU A 181 -7.15 -9.87 -7.68
N VAL A 182 -6.52 -10.88 -8.27
CA VAL A 182 -5.22 -10.74 -8.96
C VAL A 182 -5.41 -10.33 -10.43
N VAL A 183 -4.46 -9.54 -10.94
CA VAL A 183 -4.45 -9.06 -12.33
C VAL A 183 -4.39 -10.18 -13.38
N HIS A 184 -3.99 -11.38 -12.98
CA HIS A 184 -3.92 -12.55 -13.84
C HIS A 184 -5.29 -13.12 -14.21
N THR A 185 -6.36 -12.70 -13.52
CA THR A 185 -7.75 -13.01 -13.85
C THR A 185 -8.38 -11.74 -14.46
N PRO A 186 -8.45 -11.59 -15.80
CA PRO A 186 -8.80 -10.32 -16.44
C PRO A 186 -10.17 -9.76 -16.05
N ASP A 187 -11.19 -10.63 -15.93
CA ASP A 187 -12.55 -10.24 -15.53
C ASP A 187 -12.75 -10.23 -14.00
N GLY A 188 -11.70 -10.48 -13.22
CA GLY A 188 -11.80 -10.75 -11.78
C GLY A 188 -12.42 -9.62 -10.96
N ALA A 189 -12.02 -8.38 -11.23
CA ALA A 189 -12.63 -7.21 -10.60
C ALA A 189 -14.14 -7.11 -10.90
N ARG A 190 -14.55 -7.41 -12.15
CA ARG A 190 -15.96 -7.36 -12.57
C ARG A 190 -16.79 -8.48 -11.95
N LEU A 191 -16.20 -9.65 -11.68
CA LEU A 191 -16.85 -10.72 -10.90
C LEU A 191 -17.14 -10.28 -9.47
N ILE A 192 -16.17 -9.60 -8.82
CA ILE A 192 -16.37 -9.02 -7.49
C ILE A 192 -17.46 -7.93 -7.54
N GLU A 193 -17.46 -7.05 -8.54
CA GLU A 193 -18.52 -6.04 -8.73
C GLU A 193 -19.91 -6.70 -8.89
N ASN A 194 -20.03 -7.76 -9.67
CA ASN A 194 -21.29 -8.50 -9.81
C ASN A 194 -21.76 -9.08 -8.46
N PHE A 195 -20.84 -9.64 -7.66
CA PHE A 195 -21.16 -10.09 -6.30
C PHE A 195 -21.64 -8.92 -5.41
N LEU A 196 -20.95 -7.78 -5.44
CA LEU A 196 -21.30 -6.62 -4.61
C LEU A 196 -22.66 -6.03 -4.99
N PHE A 197 -22.88 -5.79 -6.28
CA PHE A 197 -24.01 -4.98 -6.75
C PHE A 197 -25.21 -5.81 -7.17
N ARG A 198 -25.00 -6.89 -7.93
CA ARG A 198 -26.11 -7.71 -8.45
C ARG A 198 -26.60 -8.71 -7.42
N VAL A 199 -25.67 -9.36 -6.73
CA VAL A 199 -25.98 -10.40 -5.74
C VAL A 199 -26.33 -9.76 -4.39
N ALA A 200 -25.42 -8.95 -3.84
CA ALA A 200 -25.57 -8.44 -2.49
C ALA A 200 -26.36 -7.12 -2.39
N GLY A 201 -26.56 -6.43 -3.51
CA GLY A 201 -27.30 -5.16 -3.55
C GLY A 201 -26.64 -4.08 -2.67
N VAL A 202 -25.31 -4.13 -2.55
CA VAL A 202 -24.51 -3.17 -1.78
C VAL A 202 -24.48 -1.83 -2.51
N LYS A 203 -24.57 -0.72 -1.78
CA LYS A 203 -24.44 0.61 -2.37
C LYS A 203 -22.98 1.01 -2.51
N ALA A 204 -22.64 1.61 -3.65
CA ALA A 204 -21.35 2.27 -3.86
C ALA A 204 -21.36 3.68 -3.25
N ASP A 205 -21.45 3.76 -1.91
CA ASP A 205 -21.51 5.02 -1.16
C ASP A 205 -20.17 5.45 -0.57
N TRP A 206 -19.13 4.61 -0.66
CA TRP A 206 -17.78 4.94 -0.22
C TRP A 206 -17.06 5.79 -1.26
N THR A 207 -17.09 7.10 -1.04
CA THR A 207 -16.41 8.09 -1.89
C THR A 207 -15.46 8.95 -1.06
N MET A 208 -14.38 9.46 -1.66
CA MET A 208 -13.44 10.33 -0.94
C MET A 208 -14.05 11.67 -0.50
N ALA A 209 -15.14 12.10 -1.15
CA ALA A 209 -15.92 13.25 -0.69
C ALA A 209 -16.67 12.95 0.60
N ALA A 210 -17.42 11.83 0.64
CA ALA A 210 -18.11 11.38 1.86
C ALA A 210 -17.11 11.11 2.99
N PHE A 211 -16.03 10.39 2.71
CA PHE A 211 -14.97 10.11 3.68
C PHE A 211 -14.35 11.39 4.25
N ARG A 212 -14.10 12.42 3.43
CA ARG A 212 -13.58 13.71 3.91
C ARG A 212 -14.51 14.34 4.95
N GLU A 213 -15.81 14.38 4.68
CA GLU A 213 -16.80 14.95 5.59
C GLU A 213 -16.84 14.17 6.93
N GLU A 214 -16.87 12.85 6.85
CA GLU A 214 -16.89 11.97 8.02
C GLU A 214 -15.60 12.08 8.84
N ALA A 215 -14.44 12.10 8.18
CA ALA A 215 -13.15 12.24 8.83
C ALA A 215 -13.02 13.62 9.51
N ILE A 216 -13.49 14.70 8.87
CA ILE A 216 -13.52 16.04 9.48
C ILE A 216 -14.38 16.03 10.75
N ALA A 217 -15.56 15.43 10.71
CA ALA A 217 -16.43 15.32 11.88
C ALA A 217 -15.77 14.54 13.01
N ALA A 218 -15.18 13.38 12.70
CA ALA A 218 -14.49 12.54 13.67
C ALA A 218 -13.28 13.25 14.30
N ILE A 219 -12.48 13.96 13.51
CA ILE A 219 -11.33 14.75 14.01
C ILE A 219 -11.82 15.84 14.97
N ARG A 220 -12.88 16.59 14.62
CA ARG A 220 -13.44 17.64 15.47
C ARG A 220 -13.94 17.09 16.81
N GLU A 221 -14.63 15.96 16.78
CA GLU A 221 -15.11 15.30 17.99
C GLU A 221 -13.94 14.81 18.87
N GLN A 222 -12.96 14.14 18.26
CA GLN A 222 -11.81 13.56 18.97
C GLN A 222 -10.92 14.64 19.59
N VAL A 223 -10.63 15.71 18.84
CA VAL A 223 -9.69 16.76 19.25
C VAL A 223 -10.37 17.81 20.14
N GLY A 224 -11.62 18.15 19.88
CA GLY A 224 -12.31 19.25 20.56
C GLY A 224 -11.52 20.56 20.42
N SER A 225 -11.15 21.18 21.54
CA SER A 225 -10.36 22.41 21.59
C SER A 225 -8.85 22.19 21.82
N ALA A 226 -8.40 20.94 21.79
CA ALA A 226 -7.01 20.57 22.06
C ALA A 226 -6.07 20.93 20.90
N LYS A 227 -4.76 20.95 21.15
CA LYS A 227 -3.76 21.21 20.10
C LYS A 227 -3.24 19.92 19.48
N VAL A 228 -3.03 19.96 18.17
CA VAL A 228 -2.47 18.85 17.39
C VAL A 228 -1.14 19.27 16.78
N VAL A 229 -0.13 18.43 16.92
CA VAL A 229 1.13 18.59 16.16
C VAL A 229 1.22 17.50 15.11
N CYS A 230 1.72 17.84 13.93
CA CYS A 230 1.92 16.90 12.82
C CYS A 230 3.36 16.95 12.31
N GLY A 231 4.01 15.80 12.21
CA GLY A 231 5.30 15.67 11.54
C GLY A 231 5.13 15.56 10.03
N LEU A 232 5.63 16.53 9.28
CA LEU A 232 5.67 16.48 7.82
C LEU A 232 6.96 15.80 7.37
N SER A 233 6.83 14.78 6.54
CA SER A 233 7.97 14.09 5.92
C SER A 233 8.22 14.51 4.47
N GLY A 234 7.38 15.38 3.91
CA GLY A 234 7.36 15.69 2.46
C GLY A 234 6.66 14.62 1.61
N GLY A 235 6.26 13.49 2.20
CA GLY A 235 5.47 12.46 1.54
C GLY A 235 4.00 12.82 1.37
N VAL A 236 3.33 12.12 0.45
CA VAL A 236 1.90 12.33 0.16
C VAL A 236 1.02 12.05 1.39
N ASP A 237 1.32 11.01 2.18
CA ASP A 237 0.43 10.59 3.27
C ASP A 237 0.41 11.60 4.42
N SER A 238 1.59 12.04 4.87
CA SER A 238 1.69 13.07 5.91
C SER A 238 1.10 14.39 5.45
N ALA A 239 1.22 14.72 4.16
CA ALA A 239 0.63 15.93 3.61
C ALA A 239 -0.90 15.88 3.55
N VAL A 240 -1.48 14.77 3.06
CA VAL A 240 -2.93 14.57 3.01
C VAL A 240 -3.52 14.57 4.42
N ALA A 241 -2.85 13.90 5.38
CA ALA A 241 -3.27 13.92 6.78
C ALA A 241 -3.26 15.34 7.36
N ALA A 242 -2.18 16.10 7.13
CA ALA A 242 -2.06 17.46 7.63
C ALA A 242 -3.11 18.41 7.03
N VAL A 243 -3.35 18.36 5.71
CA VAL A 243 -4.37 19.19 5.05
C VAL A 243 -5.77 18.82 5.56
N LEU A 244 -6.09 17.53 5.68
CA LEU A 244 -7.38 17.07 6.20
C LEU A 244 -7.62 17.52 7.65
N ILE A 245 -6.61 17.39 8.52
CA ILE A 245 -6.71 17.84 9.90
C ILE A 245 -6.83 19.36 9.95
N HIS A 246 -6.06 20.11 9.16
CA HIS A 246 -6.17 21.56 9.12
C HIS A 246 -7.57 22.02 8.71
N GLU A 247 -8.17 21.37 7.71
CA GLU A 247 -9.54 21.67 7.32
C GLU A 247 -10.55 21.39 8.45
N ALA A 248 -10.28 20.38 9.28
CA ALA A 248 -11.13 20.06 10.41
C ALA A 248 -11.02 21.07 11.55
N ILE A 249 -9.81 21.47 11.95
CA ILE A 249 -9.56 22.20 13.22
C ILE A 249 -8.78 23.52 13.07
N GLY A 250 -8.47 23.94 11.85
CA GLY A 250 -7.79 25.22 11.57
C GLY A 250 -6.45 25.35 12.29
N ASP A 251 -6.29 26.46 13.00
CA ASP A 251 -5.05 26.87 13.69
C ASP A 251 -4.72 26.02 14.94
N GLN A 252 -5.59 25.08 15.32
CA GLN A 252 -5.26 24.08 16.35
C GLN A 252 -4.18 23.10 15.89
N LEU A 253 -3.95 22.99 14.56
CA LEU A 253 -2.88 22.21 13.97
C LEU A 253 -1.61 23.04 13.84
N THR A 254 -0.48 22.49 14.29
CA THR A 254 0.85 22.98 13.92
C THR A 254 1.68 21.87 13.29
N CYS A 255 2.17 22.10 12.09
CA CYS A 255 3.06 21.18 11.41
C CYS A 255 4.53 21.47 11.76
N VAL A 256 5.31 20.41 11.90
CA VAL A 256 6.77 20.46 12.06
C VAL A 256 7.38 19.72 10.87
N PHE A 257 8.16 20.43 10.07
CA PHE A 257 8.94 19.88 8.97
C PHE A 257 10.42 19.92 9.34
N VAL A 258 11.01 18.73 9.52
CA VAL A 258 12.43 18.56 9.85
C VAL A 258 13.20 18.41 8.55
N ASP A 259 13.88 19.48 8.13
CA ASP A 259 14.82 19.39 7.03
C ASP A 259 16.16 18.85 7.55
N HIS A 260 16.33 17.55 7.36
CA HIS A 260 17.50 16.79 7.77
C HIS A 260 18.63 16.83 6.73
N GLY A 261 18.48 17.60 5.64
CA GLY A 261 19.51 17.74 4.62
C GLY A 261 19.74 16.48 3.76
N LEU A 262 18.80 15.52 3.73
CA LEU A 262 18.87 14.31 2.88
C LEU A 262 17.70 14.24 1.87
N LEU A 263 17.02 15.35 1.63
CA LEU A 263 15.91 15.47 0.68
C LEU A 263 16.40 15.69 -0.76
N ARG A 264 15.49 15.54 -1.73
CA ARG A 264 15.77 15.82 -3.16
C ARG A 264 15.99 17.32 -3.39
N ALA A 265 16.54 17.65 -4.56
CA ALA A 265 16.73 19.03 -4.96
C ALA A 265 15.39 19.80 -4.96
N GLY A 266 15.34 20.93 -4.24
CA GLY A 266 14.17 21.82 -4.18
C GLY A 266 13.00 21.33 -3.31
N GLU A 267 13.04 20.11 -2.77
CA GLU A 267 11.92 19.49 -2.06
C GLU A 267 11.52 20.25 -0.79
N ALA A 268 12.49 20.72 -0.01
CA ALA A 268 12.22 21.52 1.20
C ALA A 268 11.46 22.80 0.86
N SER A 269 11.88 23.53 -0.18
CA SER A 269 11.22 24.76 -0.63
C SER A 269 9.80 24.49 -1.15
N GLU A 270 9.60 23.39 -1.87
CA GLU A 270 8.28 22.98 -2.34
C GLU A 270 7.33 22.64 -1.19
N VAL A 271 7.80 21.91 -0.17
CA VAL A 271 7.01 21.59 1.03
C VAL A 271 6.68 22.88 1.79
N VAL A 272 7.66 23.73 2.05
CA VAL A 272 7.43 25.00 2.76
C VAL A 272 6.43 25.87 2.02
N GLY A 273 6.57 26.03 0.70
CA GLY A 273 5.66 26.83 -0.12
C GLY A 273 4.24 26.24 -0.18
N LEU A 274 4.10 24.91 -0.27
CA LEU A 274 2.79 24.27 -0.24
C LEU A 274 2.04 24.55 1.06
N PHE A 275 2.71 24.37 2.21
CA PHE A 275 2.05 24.47 3.50
C PHE A 275 1.85 25.92 3.95
N ARG A 276 2.86 26.79 3.79
CA ARG A 276 2.74 28.19 4.20
C ARG A 276 1.97 29.04 3.20
N ASP A 277 2.29 28.94 1.91
CA ASP A 277 1.81 29.91 0.93
C ASP A 277 0.49 29.48 0.27
N HIS A 278 0.29 28.17 0.07
CA HIS A 278 -0.93 27.67 -0.57
C HIS A 278 -2.05 27.38 0.45
N TYR A 279 -1.73 26.65 1.52
CA TYR A 279 -2.71 26.24 2.52
C TYR A 279 -2.78 27.13 3.78
N ASN A 280 -1.79 28.02 3.98
CA ASN A 280 -1.67 28.85 5.20
C ASN A 280 -1.66 28.03 6.51
N ILE A 281 -1.12 26.80 6.46
CA ILE A 281 -0.97 25.93 7.63
C ILE A 281 0.20 26.44 8.50
N PRO A 282 0.01 26.59 9.83
CA PRO A 282 1.11 26.89 10.74
C PRO A 282 2.24 25.85 10.61
N LEU A 283 3.42 26.29 10.17
CA LEU A 283 4.56 25.42 9.87
C LEU A 283 5.85 25.88 10.55
N VAL A 284 6.38 25.03 11.42
CA VAL A 284 7.77 25.11 11.91
C VAL A 284 8.66 24.39 10.90
N HIS A 285 9.52 25.15 10.23
CA HIS A 285 10.57 24.60 9.38
C HIS A 285 11.87 24.55 10.20
N ALA A 286 12.29 23.35 10.58
CA ALA A 286 13.49 23.10 11.36
C ALA A 286 14.59 22.57 10.45
N ASP A 287 15.44 23.47 9.94
CA ASP A 287 16.66 23.09 9.23
C ASP A 287 17.72 22.64 10.23
N VAL A 288 18.00 21.33 10.20
CA VAL A 288 18.95 20.64 11.08
C VAL A 288 19.94 19.82 10.26
N SER A 289 20.16 20.21 9.00
CA SER A 289 21.01 19.51 8.04
C SER A 289 22.42 19.23 8.60
N ASP A 290 23.07 20.23 9.20
CA ASP A 290 24.41 20.10 9.78
C ASP A 290 24.48 19.04 10.90
N MET A 291 23.42 18.94 11.70
CA MET A 291 23.33 17.97 12.80
C MET A 291 23.29 16.53 12.27
N PHE A 292 22.47 16.30 11.23
CA PHE A 292 22.33 14.98 10.62
C PHE A 292 23.60 14.57 9.87
N LEU A 293 24.18 15.49 9.07
CA LEU A 293 25.41 15.22 8.35
C LEU A 293 26.60 14.99 9.30
N GLY A 294 26.69 15.77 10.38
CA GLY A 294 27.71 15.56 11.40
C GLY A 294 27.59 14.20 12.10
N ALA A 295 26.36 13.72 12.35
CA ALA A 295 26.12 12.41 12.96
C ALA A 295 26.31 11.24 11.99
N LEU A 296 26.20 11.47 10.68
CA LEU A 296 26.42 10.47 9.63
C LEU A 296 27.88 10.40 9.16
N ALA A 297 28.74 11.33 9.59
CA ALA A 297 30.16 11.34 9.26
C ALA A 297 30.83 10.02 9.68
N GLY A 298 31.54 9.39 8.74
CA GLY A 298 32.18 8.08 8.93
C GLY A 298 31.23 6.87 9.03
N VAL A 299 29.90 7.06 9.00
CA VAL A 299 28.94 5.95 9.07
C VAL A 299 28.72 5.35 7.69
N THR A 300 29.09 4.07 7.53
CA THR A 300 28.97 3.35 6.25
C THR A 300 27.91 2.25 6.27
N ASP A 301 27.63 1.66 7.43
CA ASP A 301 26.63 0.60 7.59
C ASP A 301 25.20 1.14 7.36
N PRO A 302 24.42 0.56 6.43
CA PRO A 302 23.06 1.00 6.11
C PRO A 302 22.12 1.03 7.32
N GLU A 303 22.18 0.02 8.17
CA GLU A 303 21.32 -0.10 9.34
C GLU A 303 21.69 0.95 10.41
N ALA A 304 22.98 1.20 10.61
CA ALA A 304 23.45 2.28 11.47
C ALA A 304 23.02 3.66 10.95
N LYS A 305 23.05 3.90 9.62
CA LYS A 305 22.52 5.13 9.00
C LYS A 305 21.03 5.28 9.31
N ARG A 306 20.23 4.24 9.03
CA ARG A 306 18.77 4.22 9.28
C ARG A 306 18.43 4.52 10.75
N LYS A 307 19.08 3.83 11.69
CA LYS A 307 18.88 4.03 13.14
C LYS A 307 19.27 5.43 13.60
N THR A 308 20.39 5.96 13.09
CA THR A 308 20.88 7.29 13.43
C THR A 308 19.90 8.37 12.97
N ILE A 309 19.46 8.29 11.71
CA ILE A 309 18.49 9.24 11.12
C ILE A 309 17.15 9.16 11.88
N GLY A 310 16.63 7.96 12.10
CA GLY A 310 15.37 7.77 12.83
C GLY A 310 15.40 8.34 14.25
N ARG A 311 16.48 8.07 15.00
CA ARG A 311 16.67 8.61 16.35
C ARG A 311 16.72 10.14 16.36
N LEU A 312 17.55 10.74 15.50
CA LEU A 312 17.71 12.20 15.44
C LEU A 312 16.42 12.89 15.01
N PHE A 313 15.68 12.29 14.08
CA PHE A 313 14.39 12.82 13.64
C PHE A 313 13.41 12.94 14.81
N ILE A 314 13.29 11.88 15.62
CA ILE A 314 12.43 11.88 16.82
C ILE A 314 12.93 12.90 17.85
N ASP A 315 14.24 12.99 18.07
CA ASP A 315 14.83 13.94 19.03
C ASP A 315 14.55 15.40 18.63
N VAL A 316 14.72 15.75 17.35
CA VAL A 316 14.44 17.10 16.83
C VAL A 316 12.94 17.38 16.88
N PHE A 317 12.11 16.44 16.43
CA PHE A 317 10.67 16.59 16.46
C PHE A 317 10.13 16.82 17.88
N ASP A 318 10.60 16.04 18.87
CA ASP A 318 10.24 16.23 20.28
C ASP A 318 10.68 17.60 20.81
N ALA A 319 11.86 18.06 20.43
CA ALA A 319 12.37 19.37 20.82
C ALA A 319 11.52 20.50 20.23
N GLU A 320 11.14 20.43 18.96
CA GLU A 320 10.25 21.41 18.32
C GLU A 320 8.84 21.38 18.90
N ALA A 321 8.28 20.19 19.14
CA ALA A 321 6.95 20.05 19.77
C ALA A 321 6.91 20.67 21.19
N LYS A 322 8.00 20.54 21.96
CA LYS A 322 8.11 21.16 23.30
C LYS A 322 8.18 22.69 23.23
N LYS A 323 8.88 23.26 22.24
CA LYS A 323 8.96 24.71 22.04
C LYS A 323 7.60 25.35 21.74
N LEU A 324 6.68 24.59 21.16
CA LEU A 324 5.29 25.01 20.88
C LEU A 324 4.39 25.08 22.13
N GLY A 325 4.94 24.79 23.32
CA GLY A 325 4.18 24.72 24.58
C GLY A 325 3.54 23.34 24.81
N GLY A 326 3.94 22.34 24.03
CA GLY A 326 3.37 20.99 24.05
C GLY A 326 2.12 20.84 23.16
N ALA A 327 1.70 19.60 22.99
CA ALA A 327 0.48 19.23 22.27
C ALA A 327 -0.20 18.06 22.98
N ASP A 328 -1.52 17.98 22.90
CA ASP A 328 -2.29 16.88 23.45
C ASP A 328 -2.33 15.69 22.48
N PHE A 329 -2.22 16.00 21.18
CA PHE A 329 -2.35 15.05 20.08
C PHE A 329 -1.16 15.11 19.11
N LEU A 330 -0.78 13.94 18.62
CA LEU A 330 0.11 13.75 17.49
C LEU A 330 -0.67 13.20 16.30
N ALA A 331 -0.59 13.89 15.17
CA ALA A 331 -1.12 13.42 13.90
C ALA A 331 -0.16 12.44 13.21
N GLN A 332 -0.69 11.33 12.70
CA GLN A 332 0.06 10.36 11.91
C GLN A 332 -0.70 9.99 10.63
N GLY A 333 0.04 9.79 9.54
CA GLY A 333 -0.48 9.32 8.26
C GLY A 333 -0.57 7.80 8.16
N THR A 334 -0.96 7.13 9.25
CA THR A 334 -1.10 5.66 9.30
C THR A 334 -2.13 5.20 8.28
N LEU A 335 -1.81 4.18 7.48
CA LEU A 335 -2.70 3.65 6.44
C LEU A 335 -3.28 2.29 6.82
N TYR A 336 -4.32 1.87 6.11
CA TYR A 336 -5.00 0.59 6.38
C TYR A 336 -4.11 -0.65 6.29
N PRO A 337 -3.18 -0.78 5.31
CA PRO A 337 -2.22 -1.88 5.30
C PRO A 337 -1.38 -1.98 6.58
N ASP A 338 -1.00 -0.85 7.17
CA ASP A 338 -0.20 -0.83 8.39
C ASP A 338 -1.01 -1.34 9.61
N VAL A 339 -2.32 -1.07 9.64
CA VAL A 339 -3.23 -1.59 10.66
C VAL A 339 -3.38 -3.11 10.54
N ILE A 340 -3.61 -3.63 9.34
CA ILE A 340 -3.80 -5.08 9.12
C ILE A 340 -2.55 -5.87 9.50
N GLU A 341 -1.37 -5.40 9.09
CA GLU A 341 -0.09 -6.05 9.42
C GLU A 341 0.15 -6.16 10.93
N SER A 342 -0.40 -5.23 11.72
CA SER A 342 -0.28 -5.27 13.19
C SER A 342 -1.21 -6.29 13.89
N VAL A 343 -2.25 -6.78 13.20
CA VAL A 343 -3.31 -7.62 13.79
C VAL A 343 -3.17 -9.12 13.45
N SER A 344 -2.29 -9.49 12.50
CA SER A 344 -1.87 -10.85 12.06
C SER A 344 -2.80 -12.04 12.41
N ALA A 345 -3.40 -12.65 11.38
CA ALA A 345 -4.37 -13.74 11.47
C ALA A 345 -3.88 -15.07 12.08
N THR A 346 -2.58 -15.24 12.31
CA THR A 346 -2.00 -16.49 12.84
C THR A 346 -1.34 -16.34 14.21
N GLY A 347 -1.46 -15.19 14.88
CA GLY A 347 -0.92 -15.00 16.24
C GLY A 347 0.60 -15.19 16.36
N GLY A 348 1.31 -15.43 15.24
CA GLY A 348 2.76 -15.43 15.19
C GLY A 348 3.28 -14.02 15.40
N PRO A 349 4.47 -13.83 16.01
CA PRO A 349 5.06 -12.52 16.17
C PRO A 349 5.17 -11.94 14.76
N ALA A 350 4.40 -10.89 14.48
CA ALA A 350 4.66 -10.05 13.34
C ALA A 350 6.12 -9.65 13.51
N VAL A 351 7.01 -10.31 12.76
CA VAL A 351 8.44 -9.99 12.78
C VAL A 351 8.44 -8.50 12.58
N THR A 352 9.02 -7.79 13.55
CA THR A 352 8.94 -6.34 13.77
C THR A 352 9.71 -5.61 12.66
N ILE A 353 9.34 -5.87 11.40
CA ILE A 353 9.98 -5.43 10.17
C ILE A 353 9.62 -3.96 9.91
N LYS A 354 8.53 -3.46 10.50
CA LYS A 354 8.18 -2.03 10.51
C LYS A 354 8.35 -1.43 11.91
N SER A 355 9.54 -1.55 12.49
CA SER A 355 9.88 -0.91 13.77
C SER A 355 9.92 0.63 13.72
N HIS A 356 9.77 1.26 12.53
CA HIS A 356 10.00 2.69 12.36
C HIS A 356 8.99 3.43 11.44
N HIS A 357 7.82 2.86 11.14
CA HIS A 357 6.77 3.59 10.43
C HIS A 357 5.42 3.45 11.13
N ASN A 358 4.85 4.61 11.48
CA ASN A 358 3.48 4.97 11.87
C ASN A 358 2.74 4.13 12.94
N VAL A 359 3.04 2.85 13.13
CA VAL A 359 2.35 1.93 14.05
C VAL A 359 3.24 1.51 15.23
N GLY A 360 4.55 1.76 15.15
CA GLY A 360 5.44 1.70 16.31
C GLY A 360 5.10 2.88 17.23
N GLY A 361 4.41 2.59 18.32
CA GLY A 361 3.90 3.59 19.26
C GLY A 361 4.94 4.66 19.64
N LEU A 362 4.42 5.82 20.05
CA LEU A 362 5.23 6.94 20.48
C LEU A 362 6.26 6.51 21.54
N PRO A 363 7.50 7.04 21.51
CA PRO A 363 8.45 6.83 22.61
C PRO A 363 7.75 7.13 23.95
N GLU A 364 7.97 6.34 25.01
CA GLU A 364 7.25 6.49 26.29
C GLU A 364 7.29 7.92 26.87
N ARG A 365 8.31 8.70 26.48
CA ARG A 365 8.46 10.12 26.83
C ARG A 365 7.42 11.06 26.18
N MET A 366 6.79 10.68 25.07
CA MET A 366 5.79 11.47 24.34
C MET A 366 4.39 11.11 24.82
N LYS A 367 3.88 11.88 25.79
CA LYS A 367 2.55 11.69 26.41
C LYS A 367 1.40 12.25 25.56
N MET A 368 1.42 12.01 24.25
CA MET A 368 0.39 12.50 23.31
C MET A 368 -0.58 11.38 22.92
N LYS A 369 -1.83 11.74 22.64
CA LYS A 369 -2.82 10.86 22.00
C LYS A 369 -2.63 10.88 20.48
N LEU A 370 -3.05 9.84 19.78
CA LEU A 370 -2.90 9.75 18.31
C LEU A 370 -4.15 10.24 17.58
N VAL A 371 -3.94 10.95 16.46
CA VAL A 371 -4.96 11.28 15.45
C VAL A 371 -4.50 10.68 14.13
N GLU A 372 -5.19 9.63 13.68
CA GLU A 372 -4.79 8.82 12.51
C GLU A 372 -5.91 8.82 11.47
N PRO A 373 -6.14 9.94 10.78
CA PRO A 373 -7.35 10.10 9.97
C PRO A 373 -7.34 9.24 8.71
N LEU A 374 -6.18 8.72 8.28
CA LEU A 374 -6.04 7.90 7.07
C LEU A 374 -6.06 6.39 7.33
N ARG A 375 -6.29 5.96 8.59
CA ARG A 375 -6.17 4.56 9.03
C ARG A 375 -7.08 3.58 8.31
N ALA A 376 -8.13 4.07 7.65
CA ALA A 376 -9.10 3.26 6.89
C ALA A 376 -8.82 3.24 5.37
N LEU A 377 -7.79 3.94 4.90
CA LEU A 377 -7.50 4.12 3.48
C LEU A 377 -6.30 3.33 2.99
N PHE A 378 -6.40 2.85 1.76
CA PHE A 378 -5.26 2.43 0.95
C PHE A 378 -4.55 3.62 0.29
N LYS A 379 -3.33 3.37 -0.21
CA LYS A 379 -2.44 4.41 -0.74
C LYS A 379 -3.00 5.15 -1.96
N ASP A 380 -3.71 4.44 -2.81
CA ASP A 380 -4.44 4.95 -3.97
C ASP A 380 -5.62 5.83 -3.55
N GLU A 381 -6.39 5.42 -2.53
CA GLU A 381 -7.47 6.24 -1.96
C GLU A 381 -6.93 7.53 -1.35
N VAL A 382 -5.79 7.48 -0.63
CA VAL A 382 -5.12 8.68 -0.11
C VAL A 382 -4.74 9.65 -1.23
N ARG A 383 -4.33 9.15 -2.40
CA ARG A 383 -4.05 10.01 -3.57
C ARG A 383 -5.33 10.66 -4.10
N VAL A 384 -6.44 9.92 -4.18
CA VAL A 384 -7.74 10.47 -4.60
C VAL A 384 -8.24 11.51 -3.59
N LEU A 385 -8.11 11.23 -2.29
CA LEU A 385 -8.42 12.18 -1.22
C LEU A 385 -7.54 13.43 -1.32
N GLY A 386 -6.24 13.28 -1.59
CA GLY A 386 -5.35 14.42 -1.75
C GLY A 386 -5.77 15.35 -2.88
N ARG A 387 -6.20 14.81 -4.03
CA ARG A 387 -6.79 15.62 -5.12
C ARG A 387 -8.09 16.29 -4.69
N THR A 388 -8.93 15.59 -3.92
CA THR A 388 -10.20 16.12 -3.38
C THR A 388 -9.97 17.28 -2.41
N LEU A 389 -8.86 17.25 -1.65
CA LEU A 389 -8.39 18.31 -0.76
C LEU A 389 -7.61 19.42 -1.49
N GLY A 390 -7.55 19.36 -2.83
CA GLY A 390 -6.91 20.40 -3.66
C GLY A 390 -5.39 20.31 -3.75
N LEU A 391 -4.75 19.22 -3.32
CA LEU A 391 -3.29 19.11 -3.44
C LEU A 391 -2.90 19.13 -4.93
N PRO A 392 -1.80 19.82 -5.31
CA PRO A 392 -1.35 19.85 -6.69
C PRO A 392 -1.14 18.44 -7.26
N PRO A 393 -1.56 18.16 -8.50
CA PRO A 393 -1.40 16.83 -9.12
C PRO A 393 0.05 16.34 -9.10
N ALA A 394 1.01 17.24 -9.31
CA ALA A 394 2.44 16.95 -9.26
C ALA A 394 2.96 16.56 -7.87
N PHE A 395 2.26 16.94 -6.79
CA PHE A 395 2.57 16.52 -5.42
C PHE A 395 1.97 15.14 -5.11
N VAL A 396 0.69 14.95 -5.44
CA VAL A 396 -0.03 13.68 -5.20
C VAL A 396 0.57 12.53 -6.02
N GLY A 397 0.99 12.81 -7.25
CA GLY A 397 1.58 11.83 -8.17
C GLY A 397 3.02 11.46 -7.86
N ARG A 398 3.68 12.06 -6.85
CA ARG A 398 5.09 11.81 -6.56
C ARG A 398 5.38 10.32 -6.33
N HIS A 399 6.47 9.88 -6.92
CA HIS A 399 7.09 8.60 -6.57
C HIS A 399 7.45 8.56 -5.08
N PRO A 400 7.29 7.41 -4.41
CA PRO A 400 7.70 7.23 -3.03
C PRO A 400 9.14 7.68 -2.78
N PHE A 401 9.37 8.30 -1.63
CA PHE A 401 10.69 8.71 -1.16
C PHE A 401 10.92 8.15 0.26
N PRO A 402 12.02 7.44 0.51
CA PRO A 402 12.29 6.81 1.79
C PRO A 402 12.54 7.85 2.89
N GLY A 403 12.17 7.53 4.14
CA GLY A 403 12.41 8.42 5.30
C GLY A 403 13.89 8.79 5.50
N PRO A 404 14.85 7.84 5.40
CA PRO A 404 16.27 8.16 5.35
C PRO A 404 16.74 9.00 4.15
N GLY A 405 15.85 9.24 3.18
CA GLY A 405 16.09 10.03 2.00
C GLY A 405 17.27 9.54 1.16
N LEU A 406 18.11 10.47 0.74
CA LEU A 406 19.28 10.20 -0.09
C LEU A 406 20.38 9.39 0.62
N ALA A 407 20.34 9.23 1.95
CA ALA A 407 21.38 8.48 2.67
C ALA A 407 21.44 7.00 2.27
N ILE A 408 20.30 6.39 1.92
CA ILE A 408 20.25 4.99 1.42
C ILE A 408 20.40 4.89 -0.11
N ARG A 409 20.63 6.03 -0.77
CA ARG A 409 20.95 6.13 -2.20
C ARG A 409 22.39 6.57 -2.43
N CYS A 410 23.17 6.65 -1.37
CA CYS A 410 24.58 6.99 -1.37
C CYS A 410 25.36 5.92 -0.60
N PRO A 411 25.62 4.74 -1.21
CA PRO A 411 26.26 3.66 -0.47
C PRO A 411 27.62 4.03 0.12
N GLY A 412 27.87 3.56 1.34
CA GLY A 412 28.99 4.00 2.17
C GLY A 412 28.74 5.33 2.87
N GLU A 413 29.81 6.11 3.10
CA GLU A 413 29.73 7.36 3.85
C GLU A 413 28.96 8.45 3.11
N VAL A 414 28.08 9.14 3.82
CA VAL A 414 27.25 10.25 3.31
C VAL A 414 27.93 11.58 3.61
N THR A 415 28.21 12.38 2.58
CA THR A 415 28.80 13.73 2.71
C THR A 415 27.98 14.75 1.92
N GLN A 416 28.07 16.02 2.29
CA GLN A 416 27.39 17.11 1.55
C GLN A 416 27.74 17.10 0.06
N GLU A 417 29.01 16.95 -0.29
CA GLU A 417 29.49 16.89 -1.68
C GLU A 417 28.81 15.76 -2.47
N LYS A 418 28.75 14.55 -1.90
CA LYS A 418 28.09 13.40 -2.53
C LYS A 418 26.60 13.63 -2.69
N LEU A 419 25.94 14.21 -1.69
CA LEU A 419 24.52 14.52 -1.75
C LEU A 419 24.22 15.56 -2.84
N ASP A 420 25.07 16.57 -3.01
CA ASP A 420 24.87 17.58 -4.05
C ASP A 420 25.07 17.02 -5.46
N ILE A 421 26.03 16.10 -5.64
CA ILE A 421 26.19 15.34 -6.89
C ILE A 421 24.93 14.50 -7.16
N LEU A 422 24.50 13.73 -6.16
CA LEU A 422 23.35 12.83 -6.26
C LEU A 422 22.04 13.59 -6.56
N ARG A 423 21.79 14.72 -5.88
CA ARG A 423 20.62 15.59 -6.11
C ARG A 423 20.54 16.06 -7.55
N LYS A 424 21.66 16.48 -8.14
CA LYS A 424 21.70 16.94 -9.54
C LYS A 424 21.43 15.81 -10.52
N ALA A 425 22.05 14.65 -10.30
CA ALA A 425 21.82 13.48 -11.13
C ALA A 425 20.37 12.98 -11.06
N ASP A 426 19.80 12.91 -9.85
CA ASP A 426 18.40 12.52 -9.63
C ASP A 426 17.43 13.51 -10.29
N ALA A 427 17.69 14.82 -10.16
CA ALA A 427 16.87 15.86 -10.80
C ALA A 427 16.85 15.74 -12.34
N ILE A 428 18.01 15.56 -12.97
CA ILE A 428 18.12 15.35 -14.43
C ILE A 428 17.37 14.08 -14.84
N TYR A 429 17.54 12.99 -14.08
CA TYR A 429 16.89 11.73 -14.41
C TYR A 429 15.36 11.83 -14.37
N LEU A 430 14.82 12.41 -13.29
CA LEU A 430 13.39 12.61 -13.14
C LEU A 430 12.84 13.61 -14.16
N GLU A 431 13.61 14.62 -14.57
CA GLU A 431 13.24 15.54 -15.64
C GLU A 431 13.11 14.80 -16.99
N GLU A 432 14.08 13.97 -17.36
CA GLU A 432 14.04 13.19 -18.60
C GLU A 432 12.86 12.22 -18.62
N ILE A 433 12.57 11.54 -17.50
CA ILE A 433 11.40 10.67 -17.35
C ILE A 433 10.10 11.45 -17.60
N ARG A 434 9.96 12.65 -17.01
CA ARG A 434 8.77 13.49 -17.19
C ARG A 434 8.64 13.99 -18.63
N ARG A 435 9.74 14.43 -19.25
CA ARG A 435 9.77 14.85 -20.66
C ARG A 435 9.36 13.73 -21.61
N ALA A 436 9.65 12.48 -21.26
CA ALA A 436 9.23 11.31 -22.02
C ALA A 436 7.78 10.85 -21.74
N GLY A 437 7.06 11.49 -20.81
CA GLY A 437 5.71 11.08 -20.41
C GLY A 437 5.67 9.74 -19.65
N LEU A 438 6.80 9.28 -19.11
CA LEU A 438 6.92 7.96 -18.48
C LEU A 438 6.71 7.98 -16.96
N TYR A 439 6.62 9.16 -16.35
CA TYR A 439 6.60 9.31 -14.89
C TYR A 439 5.47 8.52 -14.22
N ASP A 440 4.25 8.60 -14.76
CA ASP A 440 3.08 7.94 -14.19
C ASP A 440 2.99 6.45 -14.53
N THR A 441 3.80 5.97 -15.50
CA THR A 441 3.91 4.53 -15.84
C THR A 441 4.89 3.80 -14.92
N ILE A 442 5.84 4.54 -14.34
CA ILE A 442 6.86 4.02 -13.44
C ILE A 442 6.37 4.14 -12.01
N TRP A 443 6.53 3.08 -11.23
CA TRP A 443 6.13 3.09 -9.82
C TRP A 443 7.09 3.93 -8.96
N GLN A 444 8.39 3.77 -9.18
CA GLN A 444 9.43 4.57 -8.55
C GLN A 444 10.67 4.62 -9.45
N ALA A 445 11.28 5.80 -9.58
CA ALA A 445 12.58 6.00 -10.21
C ALA A 445 13.49 6.90 -9.36
N PHE A 446 14.80 6.65 -9.41
CA PHE A 446 15.82 7.45 -8.73
C PHE A 446 17.25 7.14 -9.19
N ALA A 447 18.17 8.04 -8.84
CA ALA A 447 19.60 7.82 -8.97
C ALA A 447 20.22 7.29 -7.66
N VAL A 448 21.33 6.56 -7.77
CA VAL A 448 22.19 6.09 -6.69
C VAL A 448 23.64 6.46 -7.02
N LEU A 449 24.39 7.00 -6.06
CA LEU A 449 25.79 7.41 -6.26
C LEU A 449 26.74 6.39 -5.63
N LEU A 450 27.47 5.65 -6.46
CA LEU A 450 28.29 4.53 -5.99
C LEU A 450 29.63 5.01 -5.40
N PRO A 451 30.14 4.35 -4.35
CA PRO A 451 31.46 4.61 -3.78
C PRO A 451 32.59 4.01 -4.63
N VAL A 452 32.43 3.99 -5.96
CA VAL A 452 33.40 3.48 -6.93
C VAL A 452 33.81 4.62 -7.84
N ARG A 453 35.12 4.79 -8.03
CA ARG A 453 35.68 5.75 -8.98
C ARG A 453 36.16 5.04 -10.23
N THR A 454 35.94 5.66 -11.40
CA THR A 454 36.33 5.09 -12.68
C THR A 454 37.09 6.09 -13.54
N VAL A 455 37.95 5.57 -14.41
CA VAL A 455 38.64 6.40 -15.39
C VAL A 455 37.66 6.78 -16.51
N GLY A 456 37.68 8.06 -16.88
CA GLY A 456 36.97 8.60 -18.03
C GLY A 456 37.86 9.53 -18.85
N VAL A 457 37.37 9.92 -20.02
CA VAL A 457 37.96 10.98 -20.84
C VAL A 457 36.87 12.02 -21.09
N MET A 458 37.05 13.23 -20.58
CA MET A 458 36.11 14.34 -20.75
C MET A 458 36.90 15.59 -21.16
N GLY A 459 36.54 16.21 -22.28
CA GLY A 459 37.24 17.38 -22.82
C GLY A 459 38.73 17.13 -23.09
N ASP A 460 39.05 15.99 -23.71
CA ASP A 460 40.43 15.51 -24.00
C ASP A 460 41.33 15.27 -22.77
N GLY A 461 40.81 15.49 -21.55
CA GLY A 461 41.48 15.23 -20.29
C GLY A 461 41.05 13.90 -19.63
N ARG A 462 41.98 13.25 -18.93
CA ARG A 462 41.67 12.08 -18.09
C ARG A 462 40.94 12.52 -16.82
N THR A 463 39.85 11.83 -16.49
CA THR A 463 39.06 12.06 -15.27
C THR A 463 39.02 10.83 -14.39
N TYR A 464 38.76 11.01 -13.10
CA TYR A 464 38.61 9.93 -12.12
C TYR A 464 37.48 10.23 -11.14
N ASP A 465 36.25 10.00 -11.61
CA ASP A 465 35.00 10.40 -10.98
C ASP A 465 34.11 9.20 -10.65
N GLN A 466 32.96 9.45 -10.01
CA GLN A 466 32.07 8.43 -9.49
C GLN A 466 31.16 7.81 -10.57
N VAL A 467 30.61 6.64 -10.23
CA VAL A 467 29.57 5.97 -11.02
C VAL A 467 28.20 6.31 -10.46
N CYS A 468 27.27 6.69 -11.34
CA CYS A 468 25.86 6.86 -11.02
C CYS A 468 25.06 5.65 -11.54
N ALA A 469 24.31 4.99 -10.67
CA ALA A 469 23.35 3.97 -11.06
C ALA A 469 21.94 4.57 -11.14
N LEU A 470 21.26 4.30 -12.25
CA LEU A 470 19.86 4.66 -12.45
C LEU A 470 18.98 3.45 -12.11
N ARG A 471 17.91 3.70 -11.36
CA ARG A 471 16.94 2.69 -10.95
C ARG A 471 15.54 3.15 -11.30
N ALA A 472 14.76 2.28 -11.96
CA ALA A 472 13.33 2.46 -12.10
C ALA A 472 12.62 1.11 -12.10
N VAL A 473 11.45 1.03 -11.48
CA VAL A 473 10.68 -0.20 -11.34
C VAL A 473 9.20 -0.01 -11.63
N THR A 474 8.56 -1.09 -12.08
CA THR A 474 7.11 -1.25 -12.13
C THR A 474 6.65 -2.20 -11.04
N SER A 475 5.60 -1.81 -10.32
CA SER A 475 5.03 -2.60 -9.24
C SER A 475 3.57 -2.17 -9.01
N THR A 476 2.78 -3.07 -8.44
CA THR A 476 1.40 -2.81 -8.01
C THR A 476 1.33 -2.51 -6.50
N ASP A 477 2.20 -3.10 -5.70
CA ASP A 477 2.15 -3.07 -4.23
C ASP A 477 3.50 -2.78 -3.54
N GLY A 478 4.59 -2.73 -4.30
CA GLY A 478 5.96 -2.59 -3.78
C GLY A 478 6.54 -3.86 -3.16
N MET A 479 5.78 -4.96 -3.06
CA MET A 479 6.24 -6.25 -2.54
C MET A 479 7.02 -7.04 -3.59
N THR A 480 6.50 -7.07 -4.82
CA THR A 480 7.23 -7.56 -6.00
C THR A 480 7.39 -6.43 -7.01
N ALA A 481 8.51 -6.39 -7.73
CA ALA A 481 8.76 -5.34 -8.71
C ALA A 481 9.69 -5.81 -9.81
N ASP A 482 9.38 -5.45 -11.05
CA ASP A 482 10.29 -5.63 -12.18
C ASP A 482 10.98 -4.31 -12.54
N PHE A 483 12.19 -4.40 -13.09
CA PHE A 483 12.86 -3.22 -13.62
C PHE A 483 12.07 -2.64 -14.79
N PHE A 484 12.08 -1.31 -14.93
CA PHE A 484 11.38 -0.66 -16.04
C PHE A 484 12.19 -0.80 -17.35
N PRO A 485 11.65 -1.41 -18.42
CA PRO A 485 12.40 -1.66 -19.64
C PRO A 485 12.50 -0.38 -20.51
N PHE A 486 13.37 0.56 -20.12
CA PHE A 486 13.63 1.75 -20.93
C PHE A 486 14.21 1.40 -22.31
N ASP A 487 13.86 2.22 -23.30
CA ASP A 487 14.56 2.23 -24.58
C ASP A 487 16.03 2.67 -24.39
N MET A 488 16.95 2.02 -25.11
CA MET A 488 18.38 2.33 -24.99
C MET A 488 18.73 3.75 -25.44
N THR A 489 17.94 4.36 -26.33
CA THR A 489 18.08 5.77 -26.73
C THR A 489 17.76 6.70 -25.57
N PHE A 490 16.73 6.39 -24.79
CA PHE A 490 16.37 7.14 -23.59
C PHE A 490 17.51 7.09 -22.56
N LEU A 491 18.02 5.89 -22.27
CA LEU A 491 19.13 5.70 -21.34
C LEU A 491 20.39 6.41 -21.81
N GLY A 492 20.74 6.31 -23.11
CA GLY A 492 21.89 6.98 -23.70
C GLY A 492 21.81 8.51 -23.55
N ARG A 493 20.68 9.11 -23.92
CA ARG A 493 20.47 10.56 -23.78
C ARG A 493 20.55 11.04 -22.33
N THR A 494 19.89 10.31 -21.43
CA THR A 494 19.90 10.62 -19.99
C THR A 494 21.31 10.54 -19.42
N ALA A 495 22.05 9.48 -19.76
CA ALA A 495 23.44 9.30 -19.33
C ALA A 495 24.34 10.43 -19.84
N THR A 496 24.20 10.84 -21.11
CA THR A 496 24.94 11.98 -21.68
C THR A 496 24.67 13.27 -20.92
N ARG A 497 23.40 13.57 -20.59
CA ARG A 497 23.04 14.75 -19.79
C ARG A 497 23.69 14.72 -18.40
N ILE A 498 23.58 13.60 -17.69
CA ILE A 498 24.16 13.45 -16.35
C ILE A 498 25.68 13.67 -16.38
N ILE A 499 26.40 13.06 -17.33
CA ILE A 499 27.86 13.18 -17.43
C ILE A 499 28.28 14.63 -17.79
N ASN A 500 27.53 15.29 -18.68
CA ASN A 500 27.89 16.65 -19.12
C ASN A 500 27.52 17.74 -18.09
N GLU A 501 26.43 17.56 -17.34
CA GLU A 501 25.88 18.58 -16.45
C GLU A 501 26.32 18.38 -14.98
N VAL A 502 26.68 17.16 -14.57
CA VAL A 502 27.03 16.83 -13.17
C VAL A 502 28.52 16.55 -13.01
N ARG A 503 29.28 17.57 -12.58
CA ARG A 503 30.67 17.40 -12.16
C ARG A 503 30.76 16.39 -11.01
N GLY A 504 31.64 15.39 -11.15
CA GLY A 504 31.79 14.29 -10.19
C GLY A 504 31.21 12.95 -10.65
N ILE A 505 30.56 12.89 -11.82
CA ILE A 505 30.12 11.65 -12.47
C ILE A 505 30.73 11.55 -13.86
N ASN A 506 31.37 10.42 -14.18
CA ASN A 506 31.87 10.13 -15.53
C ASN A 506 31.38 8.79 -16.11
N ARG A 507 30.51 8.10 -15.37
CA ARG A 507 29.95 6.81 -15.77
C ARG A 507 28.54 6.66 -15.22
N VAL A 508 27.64 6.17 -16.07
CA VAL A 508 26.26 5.89 -15.72
C VAL A 508 25.94 4.42 -16.03
N VAL A 509 25.23 3.74 -15.14
CA VAL A 509 24.74 2.37 -15.31
C VAL A 509 23.24 2.30 -15.02
N TYR A 510 22.57 1.24 -15.46
CA TYR A 510 21.14 1.00 -15.19
C TYR A 510 20.94 -0.35 -14.50
N ASP A 511 20.13 -0.38 -13.44
CA ASP A 511 19.84 -1.57 -12.65
C ASP A 511 18.68 -2.38 -13.23
N VAL A 512 19.01 -3.54 -13.78
CA VAL A 512 18.09 -4.51 -14.40
C VAL A 512 17.66 -5.65 -13.47
N THR A 513 17.89 -5.50 -12.16
CA THR A 513 17.55 -6.53 -11.16
C THR A 513 16.09 -6.41 -10.74
N SER A 514 15.33 -7.51 -10.79
CA SER A 514 13.96 -7.56 -10.23
C SER A 514 13.98 -7.76 -8.71
N LYS A 515 12.84 -7.49 -8.06
CA LYS A 515 12.54 -7.83 -6.66
C LYS A 515 11.52 -8.97 -6.65
N PRO A 516 11.89 -10.19 -6.23
CA PRO A 516 13.25 -10.70 -5.88
C PRO A 516 14.16 -10.95 -7.12
N PRO A 517 15.49 -11.13 -6.97
CA PRO A 517 16.25 -11.27 -5.71
C PRO A 517 16.76 -9.95 -5.11
N GLY A 518 16.72 -8.84 -5.85
CA GLY A 518 17.11 -7.53 -5.34
C GLY A 518 16.04 -6.92 -4.43
N THR A 519 16.31 -5.71 -3.97
CA THR A 519 15.28 -4.83 -3.41
C THR A 519 15.11 -3.59 -4.30
N ILE A 520 14.17 -2.70 -3.98
CA ILE A 520 13.96 -1.51 -4.81
C ILE A 520 15.09 -0.50 -4.55
N GLU A 521 15.29 -0.12 -3.28
CA GLU A 521 16.43 0.70 -2.82
C GLU A 521 17.72 -0.15 -2.76
N TRP A 522 18.89 0.49 -2.69
CA TRP A 522 20.19 -0.19 -2.70
C TRP A 522 20.77 -0.44 -1.29
N GLU A 523 20.16 0.14 -0.26
CA GLU A 523 20.50 0.05 1.16
C GLU A 523 19.23 0.15 2.02
#